data_AF-A0A564RVU4-F1
#
_entry.id   AF-A0A564RVU4-F1
#
_cell.length_a   1.000
_cell.length_b   1.000
_cell.length_c   1.000
_cell.angle_alpha   90.00
_cell.angle_beta   90.00
_cell.angle_gamma   90.00
#
_symmetry.space_group_name_H-M   'P 1'
#
loop_
_entity.id
_entity.type
_entity.pdbx_description
1 polymer ?
#
loop_
_entity_poly.entity_id
_entity_poly.type
_entity_poly.pdbx_seq_one_letter_code
_entity_poly.pdbx_strand_id
1 'polypeptide(L)'
;MNEPVAMVDESGRWGKLSKYHPITLMFHDQPKPVNPHIERYEQHLADVSLPDIPFHAGPLFNGHDDYEIPSTTDHKRLFIAFSRWRGTRHSRM
;
A
#
# COMPACT_ATOMS: atom_id res chain seq x y z
N MET A 1 -16.99 -16.32 -7.64
CA MET A 1 -17.27 -15.60 -6.39
C MET A 1 -16.46 -14.33 -6.47
N ASN A 2 -17.12 -13.16 -6.36
CA ASN A 2 -16.41 -11.88 -6.35
C ASN A 2 -15.91 -11.62 -4.92
N GLU A 3 -14.81 -10.89 -4.81
CA GLU A 3 -14.20 -10.52 -3.54
C GLU A 3 -14.45 -9.02 -3.27
N PRO A 4 -15.02 -8.68 -2.10
CA PRO A 4 -15.18 -7.28 -1.72
C PRO A 4 -13.83 -6.72 -1.27
N VAL A 5 -13.44 -5.59 -1.86
CA VAL A 5 -12.26 -4.84 -1.42
C VAL A 5 -12.65 -3.42 -1.09
N ALA A 6 -12.13 -2.93 0.03
CA ALA A 6 -12.27 -1.56 0.47
C ALA A 6 -10.99 -0.78 0.17
N MET A 7 -11.12 0.40 -0.43
CA MET A 7 -10.09 1.43 -0.43
C MET A 7 -10.44 2.44 0.65
N VAL A 8 -9.45 2.73 1.48
CA VAL A 8 -9.54 3.74 2.54
C VAL A 8 -8.62 4.89 2.13
N ASP A 9 -9.19 6.09 2.01
CA ASP A 9 -8.41 7.31 1.78
C ASP A 9 -8.66 8.29 2.92
N GLU A 10 -7.58 8.82 3.47
CA GLU A 10 -7.65 9.91 4.44
C GLU A 10 -7.37 11.22 3.73
N SER A 11 -8.38 12.09 3.74
CA SER A 11 -8.25 13.44 3.20
C SER A 11 -7.92 14.42 4.31
N GLY A 12 -6.96 15.31 4.07
CA GLY A 12 -6.53 16.26 5.09
C GLY A 12 -5.10 16.74 4.88
N ARG A 13 -4.69 17.71 5.71
CA ARG A 13 -3.31 18.19 5.70
C ARG A 13 -2.51 17.44 6.76
N TRP A 14 -1.42 16.82 6.32
CA TRP A 14 -0.41 16.23 7.18
C TRP A 14 0.03 17.19 8.30
N GLY A 15 0.06 16.70 9.55
CA GLY A 15 0.65 17.39 10.70
C GLY A 15 -0.21 18.45 11.39
N LYS A 16 -1.50 18.59 11.04
CA LYS A 16 -2.43 19.42 11.84
C LYS A 16 -3.39 18.52 12.61
N LEU A 17 -3.41 18.66 13.93
CA LEU A 17 -4.48 18.12 14.79
C LEU A 17 -5.81 18.79 14.42
N SER A 18 -6.52 18.21 13.47
CA SER A 18 -7.87 18.62 13.13
C SER A 18 -8.84 17.95 14.11
N LYS A 19 -9.89 18.67 14.51
CA LYS A 19 -10.98 18.08 15.31
C LYS A 19 -11.73 16.98 14.53
N TYR A 20 -11.69 17.04 13.19
CA TYR A 20 -12.38 16.09 12.31
C TYR A 20 -11.42 15.61 11.21
N HIS A 21 -11.39 14.30 11.00
CA HIS A 21 -10.57 13.62 9.97
C HIS A 21 -11.52 12.99 8.94
N PRO A 22 -11.68 13.59 7.76
CA PRO A 22 -12.52 13.03 6.72
C PRO A 22 -11.88 11.79 6.10
N ILE A 23 -12.50 10.64 6.37
CA ILE A 23 -12.14 9.34 5.80
C ILE A 23 -13.13 9.01 4.68
N THR A 24 -12.62 8.63 3.52
CA THR A 24 -13.40 8.10 2.41
C THR A 24 -13.22 6.59 2.32
N LEU A 25 -14.33 5.86 2.27
CA LEU A 25 -14.36 4.41 2.09
C LEU A 25 -15.02 4.09 0.75
N MET A 26 -14.29 3.42 -0.14
CA MET A 26 -14.81 2.96 -1.43
C MET A 26 -14.79 1.44 -1.47
N PHE A 27 -15.95 0.81 -1.68
CA PHE A 27 -16.08 -0.63 -1.77
C PHE A 27 -16.23 -1.06 -3.23
N HIS A 28 -15.43 -2.02 -3.65
CA HIS A 28 -15.50 -2.64 -4.97
C HIS A 28 -15.73 -4.14 -4.83
N ASP A 29 -16.76 -4.64 -5.49
CA ASP A 29 -16.98 -6.08 -5.67
C ASP A 29 -16.21 -6.54 -6.91
N GLN A 30 -14.98 -7.02 -6.73
CA GLN A 30 -14.09 -7.33 -7.84
C GLN A 30 -14.11 -8.83 -8.19
N PRO A 31 -14.15 -9.19 -9.49
CA PRO A 31 -14.32 -10.58 -9.91
C PRO A 31 -13.03 -11.40 -9.83
N LYS A 32 -11.88 -10.76 -9.62
CA LYS A 32 -10.57 -11.41 -9.53
C LYS A 32 -10.12 -11.38 -8.08
N PRO A 33 -9.63 -12.52 -7.53
CA PRO A 33 -9.15 -12.57 -6.17
C PRO A 33 -7.88 -11.73 -5.99
N VAL A 34 -7.74 -11.10 -4.84
CA VAL A 34 -6.58 -10.28 -4.46
C VAL A 34 -5.45 -11.13 -3.88
N ASN A 35 -5.77 -12.28 -3.25
CA ASN A 35 -4.78 -13.17 -2.62
C ASN A 35 -3.55 -13.47 -3.49
N PRO A 36 -3.66 -13.86 -4.78
CA PRO A 36 -2.48 -14.14 -5.60
C PRO A 36 -1.55 -12.94 -5.78
N HIS A 37 -2.09 -11.71 -5.70
CA HIS A 37 -1.31 -10.49 -5.75
C HIS A 37 -0.62 -10.19 -4.42
N ILE A 38 -1.26 -10.51 -3.30
CA ILE A 38 -0.70 -10.39 -1.94
C ILE A 38 0.43 -11.41 -1.75
N GLU A 39 0.17 -12.69 -2.03
CA GLU A 39 1.16 -13.77 -1.91
C GLU A 39 2.43 -13.48 -2.74
N ARG A 40 2.25 -12.98 -3.98
CA ARG A 40 3.38 -12.59 -4.82
C ARG A 40 4.17 -11.41 -4.27
N TYR A 41 3.48 -10.47 -3.62
CA TYR A 41 4.11 -9.32 -2.98
C TYR A 41 4.92 -9.77 -1.75
N GLU A 42 4.31 -10.53 -0.85
CA GLU A 42 4.95 -11.11 0.35
C GLU A 42 6.17 -11.96 -0.01
N GLN A 43 6.03 -12.85 -1.02
CA GLN A 43 7.14 -13.66 -1.51
C GLN A 43 8.27 -12.78 -2.06
N HIS A 44 7.95 -11.72 -2.81
CA HIS A 44 8.97 -10.81 -3.33
C HIS A 44 9.75 -10.14 -2.19
N LEU A 45 9.07 -9.66 -1.14
CA LEU A 45 9.71 -9.07 0.02
C LEU A 45 10.63 -10.07 0.73
N ALA A 46 10.16 -11.30 0.92
CA ALA A 46 10.96 -12.37 1.51
C ALA A 46 12.23 -12.66 0.68
N ASP A 47 12.11 -12.75 -0.64
CA ASP A 47 13.22 -13.02 -1.57
C ASP A 47 14.31 -11.94 -1.51
N VAL A 48 13.95 -10.68 -1.24
CA VAL A 48 14.89 -9.55 -1.13
C VAL A 48 15.17 -9.11 0.31
N SER A 49 14.72 -9.88 1.30
CA SER A 49 14.90 -9.62 2.74
C SER A 49 14.42 -8.23 3.17
N LEU A 50 13.28 -7.79 2.63
CA LEU A 50 12.60 -6.56 3.03
C LEU A 50 11.49 -6.86 4.05
N PRO A 51 11.17 -5.91 4.94
CA PRO A 51 10.07 -6.07 5.90
C PRO A 51 8.72 -6.06 5.19
N ASP A 52 7.80 -6.91 5.67
CA ASP A 52 6.40 -6.95 5.24
C ASP A 52 5.59 -5.87 5.96
N ILE A 53 5.66 -4.66 5.42
CA ILE A 53 4.96 -3.48 5.92
C ILE A 53 3.96 -2.97 4.88
N PRO A 54 2.72 -2.62 5.27
CA PRO A 54 1.73 -2.09 4.34
C PRO A 54 2.17 -0.76 3.72
N PHE A 55 1.80 -0.52 2.45
CA PHE A 55 2.13 0.73 1.77
C PHE A 55 1.54 1.94 2.48
N HIS A 56 2.39 2.87 2.92
CA HIS A 56 1.97 4.17 3.41
C HIS A 56 2.92 5.25 2.89
N ALA A 57 2.46 6.02 1.90
CA ALA A 57 3.31 6.92 1.12
C ALA A 57 4.04 7.97 1.99
N GLY A 58 3.33 8.62 2.92
CA GLY A 58 3.92 9.69 3.72
C GLY A 58 5.03 9.20 4.64
N PRO A 59 4.84 8.14 5.47
CA PRO A 59 5.91 7.61 6.29
C PRO A 59 7.02 6.97 5.47
N LEU A 60 6.71 6.28 4.35
CA LEU A 60 7.71 5.72 3.45
C LEU A 60 8.67 6.79 2.89
N PHE A 61 8.16 7.94 2.48
CA PHE A 61 9.01 9.00 1.91
C PHE A 61 9.77 9.81 2.96
N ASN A 62 9.25 9.89 4.19
CA ASN A 62 9.89 10.66 5.27
C ASN A 62 10.69 9.80 6.25
N GLY A 63 10.62 8.47 6.14
CA GLY A 63 11.31 7.52 7.02
C GLY A 63 10.77 7.52 8.45
N HIS A 64 9.45 7.62 8.62
CA HIS A 64 8.77 7.62 9.93
C HIS A 64 7.95 6.34 10.13
N ASP A 65 7.44 6.12 11.34
CA ASP A 65 6.58 4.99 11.72
C ASP A 65 7.24 3.64 11.38
N ASP A 66 6.51 2.71 10.76
CA ASP A 66 7.03 1.39 10.32
C ASP A 66 8.16 1.50 9.29
N TYR A 67 8.43 2.71 8.79
CA TYR A 67 9.51 3.02 7.86
C TYR A 67 10.70 3.69 8.56
N GLU A 68 10.89 3.57 9.88
CA GLU A 68 12.15 3.92 10.55
C GLU A 68 13.28 2.90 10.26
N ILE A 69 13.50 2.60 8.98
CA ILE A 69 14.47 1.61 8.50
C ILE A 69 15.83 2.31 8.38
N PRO A 70 16.93 1.73 8.90
CA PRO A 70 18.24 2.38 8.92
C PRO A 70 18.84 2.68 7.53
N SER A 71 18.34 2.02 6.48
CA SER A 71 18.92 1.99 5.14
C SER A 71 18.04 2.72 4.12
N THR A 72 18.51 3.87 3.61
CA THR A 72 17.85 4.62 2.52
C THR A 72 17.73 3.78 1.23
N THR A 73 18.60 2.79 1.06
CA THR A 73 18.51 1.83 -0.05
C THR A 73 17.29 0.93 0.10
N ASP A 74 16.99 0.47 1.32
CA ASP A 74 15.85 -0.41 1.56
C ASP A 74 14.52 0.35 1.50
N HIS A 75 14.47 1.64 1.85
CA HIS A 75 13.33 2.51 1.54
C HIS A 75 13.02 2.58 0.04
N LYS A 76 14.04 2.78 -0.79
CA LYS A 76 13.86 2.82 -2.25
C LYS A 76 13.41 1.47 -2.78
N ARG A 77 13.95 0.37 -2.25
CA ARG A 77 13.56 -0.98 -2.64
C ARG A 77 12.12 -1.29 -2.25
N LEU A 78 11.68 -0.86 -1.07
CA LEU A 78 10.27 -0.94 -0.66
C LEU A 78 9.36 -0.17 -1.61
N PHE A 79 9.69 1.08 -1.94
CA PHE A 79 8.93 1.86 -2.93
C PHE A 79 8.81 1.16 -4.29
N ILE A 80 9.90 0.54 -4.75
CA ILE A 80 9.90 -0.24 -6.00
C ILE A 80 9.04 -1.51 -5.87
N ALA A 81 9.09 -2.20 -4.74
CA ALA A 81 8.27 -3.38 -4.46
C ALA A 81 6.77 -3.02 -4.52
N PHE A 82 6.36 -1.91 -3.89
CA PHE A 82 4.98 -1.41 -3.98
C PHE A 82 4.57 -1.02 -5.39
N SER A 83 5.46 -0.37 -6.15
CA SER A 83 5.19 0.04 -7.54
C SER A 83 4.98 -1.15 -8.50
N ARG A 84 5.42 -2.36 -8.10
CA ARG A 84 5.18 -3.60 -8.84
C ARG A 84 3.82 -4.22 -8.53
N TRP A 85 3.15 -3.80 -7.45
CA TRP A 85 1.76 -4.16 -7.21
C TRP A 85 0.90 -3.61 -8.34
N ARG A 86 0.50 -4.50 -9.25
CA ARG A 86 -0.51 -4.20 -10.26
C ARG A 86 -1.82 -4.81 -9.78
N GLY A 87 -2.52 -4.07 -8.91
CA GLY A 87 -3.97 -4.22 -8.81
C GLY A 87 -4.55 -4.14 -10.21
N THR A 88 -5.42 -5.08 -10.57
CA THR A 88 -5.86 -5.28 -11.94
C THR A 88 -6.43 -3.98 -12.51
N ARG A 89 -5.61 -3.28 -13.31
CA ARG A 89 -6.11 -2.19 -14.15
C ARG A 89 -7.15 -2.83 -15.05
N HIS A 90 -8.40 -2.45 -14.86
CA HIS A 90 -9.41 -2.68 -15.87
C HIS A 90 -8.93 -1.95 -17.13
N SER A 91 -8.38 -2.70 -18.10
CA SER A 91 -8.46 -2.29 -19.50
C SER A 91 -9.94 -2.35 -19.87
N ARG A 92 -10.57 -1.19 -19.99
CA ARG A 92 -11.67 -0.95 -20.93
C ARG A 92 -11.13 0.09 -21.91
N MET A 93 -10.99 -0.33 -23.17
CA MET A 93 -11.87 0.03 -24.29
C MET A 93 -11.78 1.51 -24.62
#